data_AF-A0A1G2ITE8-F1
#
_entry.id   AF-A0A1G2ITE8-F1
#
_cell.length_a   1.000
_cell.length_b   1.000
_cell.length_c   1.000
_cell.angle_alpha   90.00
_cell.angle_beta   90.00
_cell.angle_gamma   90.00
#
_symmetry.space_group_name_H-M   'P 1'
#
loop_
_entity.id
_entity.type
_entity.pdbx_description
1 polymer ?
#
loop_
_entity_poly.entity_id
_entity_poly.type
_entity_poly.pdbx_seq_one_letter_code
_entity_poly.pdbx_strand_id
1 'polypeptide(L)'
;MQKIRLAVIILITLLAASNIFIAAQYVLSQIELNRVNGQLQVQQVNQKSLSFAKIFVDKFLLGQGTVGFEDRLKLENAVREINDPEIFSQWQKFTASQTTIRRKYPPESFLIFYLKD
;
A
#
# COMPACT_ATOMS: atom_id res chain seq x y z
N MET A 1 18.97 17.27 61.88
CA MET A 1 19.00 15.99 61.14
C MET A 1 17.64 15.55 60.57
N GLN A 2 16.52 15.62 61.30
CA GLN A 2 15.20 15.18 60.79
C GLN A 2 14.68 15.94 59.56
N LYS A 3 14.84 17.28 59.51
CA LYS A 3 14.40 18.12 58.37
C LYS A 3 15.10 17.76 57.05
N ILE A 4 16.38 17.37 57.10
CA ILE A 4 17.16 16.96 55.93
C ILE A 4 16.65 15.61 55.41
N ARG A 5 16.34 14.65 56.30
CA ARG A 5 15.76 13.36 55.90
C ARG A 5 14.41 13.54 55.21
N LEU A 6 13.57 14.43 55.73
CA LEU A 6 12.27 14.73 55.12
C LEU A 6 12.43 15.34 53.72
N ALA A 7 13.35 16.30 53.55
CA ALA A 7 13.64 16.91 52.26
C ALA A 7 14.16 15.90 51.23
N VAL A 8 15.03 14.97 51.64
CA VAL A 8 15.56 13.91 50.76
C VAL A 8 14.45 12.94 50.34
N ILE A 9 13.56 12.55 51.26
CA ILE A 9 12.42 11.67 50.92
C ILE A 9 11.52 12.34 49.89
N ILE A 10 11.16 13.61 50.12
CA ILE A 10 10.33 14.38 49.17
C ILE A 10 11.00 14.44 47.80
N LEU A 11 12.30 14.72 47.75
CA LEU A 11 13.05 14.78 46.50
C LEU A 11 13.03 13.44 45.75
N ILE A 12 13.25 12.33 46.45
CA ILE A 12 13.22 10.98 45.86
C ILE A 12 11.82 10.65 45.34
N THR A 13 10.77 10.97 46.10
CA THR A 13 9.38 10.73 45.68
C THR A 13 9.04 11.54 44.43
N LEU A 14 9.47 12.80 44.37
CA LEU A 14 9.21 13.69 43.23
C LEU A 14 9.97 13.22 41.99
N LEU A 15 11.20 12.73 42.17
CA LEU A 15 11.99 12.14 41.09
C LEU A 15 11.36 10.84 40.57
N ALA A 16 10.92 9.95 41.47
CA ALA A 16 10.24 8.72 41.10
C ALA A 16 8.92 8.99 40.36
N ALA A 17 8.09 9.90 40.87
CA ALA A 17 6.83 10.28 40.24
C ALA A 17 7.03 10.88 38.84
N SER A 18 8.05 11.73 38.68
CA SER A 18 8.38 12.34 37.38
C SER A 18 8.82 11.29 36.37
N ASN A 19 9.65 10.32 36.77
CA ASN A 19 10.06 9.24 35.88
C ASN A 19 8.88 8.36 35.44
N ILE A 20 7.98 8.02 36.37
CA ILE A 20 6.76 7.26 36.06
C ILE A 20 5.87 8.04 35.09
N PHE A 21 5.68 9.34 35.33
CA PHE A 21 4.89 10.21 34.47
C PHE A 21 5.47 10.29 33.04
N ILE A 22 6.78 10.49 32.92
CA ILE A 22 7.46 10.53 31.62
C ILE A 22 7.33 9.19 30.90
N ALA A 23 7.54 8.07 31.59
CA ALA A 23 7.40 6.74 31.01
C ALA A 23 5.97 6.48 30.49
N ALA A 24 4.95 6.87 31.27
CA ALA A 24 3.55 6.74 30.85
C ALA A 24 3.27 7.58 29.59
N GLN A 25 3.71 8.85 29.57
CA GLN A 25 3.53 9.72 28.41
C GLN A 25 4.26 9.22 27.16
N TYR A 26 5.44 8.63 27.32
CA TYR A 26 6.19 8.02 26.23
C TYR A 26 5.41 6.86 25.60
N VAL A 27 4.87 5.95 26.42
CA VAL A 27 4.08 4.81 25.94
C VAL A 27 2.80 5.28 25.24
N LEU A 28 2.07 6.23 25.82
CA LEU A 28 0.85 6.79 25.22
C LEU A 28 1.14 7.44 23.85
N SER A 29 2.25 8.19 23.75
CA SER A 29 2.66 8.81 22.50
C SER A 29 2.99 7.77 21.43
N GLN A 30 3.64 6.66 21.79
CA GLN A 30 3.95 5.58 20.85
C GLN A 30 2.70 4.88 20.32
N ILE A 31 1.68 4.70 21.17
CA ILE A 31 0.39 4.12 20.77
C ILE A 31 -0.30 5.03 19.75
N GLU A 32 -0.34 6.34 20.02
CA GLU A 32 -0.97 7.31 19.11
C GLU A 32 -0.22 7.38 17.77
N LEU A 33 1.11 7.37 17.79
CA LEU A 33 1.92 7.31 16.56
C LEU A 33 1.61 6.06 15.73
N ASN A 34 1.49 4.90 16.37
CA ASN A 34 1.16 3.66 15.69
C ASN A 34 -0.25 3.70 15.08
N ARG A 35 -1.22 4.30 15.79
CA ARG A 35 -2.59 4.49 15.31
C ARG A 35 -2.64 5.43 14.10
N VAL A 36 -1.98 6.58 14.18
CA VAL A 36 -1.91 7.56 13.09
C VAL A 36 -1.19 6.98 11.88
N ASN A 37 -0.06 6.29 12.08
CA ASN A 37 0.66 5.62 11.01
C ASN A 37 -0.18 4.51 10.35
N GLY A 38 -0.94 3.74 11.12
CA GLY A 38 -1.85 2.73 10.58
C GLY A 38 -2.94 3.35 9.70
N GLN A 39 -3.55 4.45 10.15
CA GLN A 39 -4.54 5.19 9.37
C GLN A 39 -3.93 5.81 8.11
N LEU A 40 -2.73 6.36 8.21
CA LEU A 40 -1.98 6.93 7.08
C LEU A 40 -1.68 5.85 6.02
N GLN A 41 -1.25 4.66 6.44
CA GLN A 41 -1.01 3.54 5.53
C GLN A 41 -2.28 3.13 4.79
N VAL A 42 -3.42 3.01 5.50
CA VAL A 42 -4.71 2.70 4.86
C VAL A 42 -5.11 3.79 3.87
N GLN A 43 -4.95 5.07 4.22
CA GLN A 43 -5.25 6.18 3.30
C GLN A 43 -4.34 6.18 2.07
N GLN A 44 -3.04 5.91 2.24
CA GLN A 44 -2.09 5.81 1.14
C GLN A 44 -2.44 4.66 0.19
N VAL A 45 -2.79 3.48 0.71
CA VAL A 45 -3.25 2.34 -0.10
C VAL A 45 -4.50 2.75 -0.88
N ASN A 46 -5.50 3.36 -0.23
CA ASN A 46 -6.73 3.79 -0.89
C ASN A 46 -6.48 4.80 -2.02
N GLN A 47 -5.63 5.81 -1.78
CA GLN A 47 -5.33 6.84 -2.78
C GLN A 47 -4.57 6.25 -3.98
N LYS A 48 -3.61 5.36 -3.73
CA LYS A 48 -2.86 4.68 -4.80
C LYS A 48 -3.74 3.71 -5.60
N SER A 49 -4.62 2.97 -4.93
CA SER A 49 -5.61 2.10 -5.56
C SER A 49 -6.57 2.89 -6.46
N LEU A 50 -7.02 4.07 -6.01
CA LEU A 50 -7.86 4.96 -6.82
C LEU A 50 -7.11 5.49 -8.05
N SER A 51 -5.83 5.86 -7.89
CA SER A 51 -4.97 6.30 -9.00
C SER A 51 -4.80 5.19 -10.05
N PHE A 52 -4.49 3.97 -9.60
CA PHE A 52 -4.43 2.80 -10.47
C PHE A 52 -5.76 2.57 -11.20
N ALA A 53 -6.89 2.56 -10.47
CA ALA A 53 -8.21 2.32 -11.03
C ALA A 53 -8.54 3.34 -12.13
N LYS A 54 -8.18 4.62 -11.93
CA LYS A 54 -8.37 5.66 -12.94
C LYS A 54 -7.59 5.38 -14.22
N ILE A 55 -6.30 5.07 -14.10
CA ILE A 55 -5.46 4.74 -15.27
C ILE A 55 -6.00 3.48 -15.97
N PHE A 56 -6.39 2.47 -15.19
CA PHE A 56 -6.93 1.23 -15.72
C PHE A 56 -8.24 1.44 -16.49
N VAL A 57 -9.18 2.18 -15.92
CA VAL A 57 -10.45 2.49 -16.59
C VAL A 57 -10.19 3.32 -17.86
N ASP A 58 -9.43 4.41 -17.74
CA ASP A 58 -9.24 5.37 -18.84
C ASP A 58 -8.45 4.76 -20.01
N LYS A 59 -7.41 3.98 -19.71
CA LYS A 59 -6.49 3.45 -20.73
C LYS A 59 -6.85 2.05 -21.20
N PHE A 60 -7.44 1.23 -20.34
CA PHE A 60 -7.65 -0.19 -20.61
C PHE A 60 -9.11 -0.54 -20.90
N LEU A 61 -10.08 0.08 -20.21
CA LEU A 61 -11.50 -0.22 -20.41
C LEU A 61 -12.17 0.74 -21.41
N LEU A 62 -11.88 2.04 -21.30
CA LEU A 62 -12.46 3.09 -22.16
C LEU A 62 -11.57 3.46 -23.34
N GLY A 63 -10.29 3.06 -23.30
CA GLY A 63 -9.32 3.35 -24.35
C GLY A 63 -9.71 2.69 -25.67
N GLN A 64 -10.01 3.48 -26.69
CA GLN A 64 -10.32 3.00 -28.05
C GLN A 64 -9.06 2.60 -28.86
N GLY A 65 -7.92 2.35 -28.20
CA GLY A 65 -6.62 2.11 -28.84
C GLY A 65 -5.84 0.94 -28.23
N THR A 66 -4.76 0.54 -28.89
CA THR A 66 -3.83 -0.49 -28.42
C THR A 66 -3.07 0.00 -27.19
N VAL A 67 -3.26 -0.66 -26.05
CA VAL A 67 -2.47 -0.42 -24.83
C VAL A 67 -1.00 -0.77 -25.10
N GLY A 68 -0.19 0.28 -25.25
CA GLY A 68 1.23 0.19 -25.55
C GLY A 68 2.05 -0.33 -24.37
N PHE A 69 3.34 -0.62 -24.63
CA PHE A 69 4.26 -1.08 -23.59
C PHE A 69 4.38 -0.07 -22.43
N GLU A 70 4.43 1.22 -22.74
CA GLU A 70 4.53 2.28 -21.73
C GLU A 70 3.31 2.33 -20.79
N ASP A 71 2.10 2.17 -21.34
CA ASP A 71 0.87 2.15 -20.52
C ASP A 71 0.81 0.91 -19.62
N ARG A 72 1.28 -0.24 -20.11
CA ARG A 72 1.41 -1.47 -19.31
C ARG A 72 2.41 -1.30 -18.17
N LEU A 73 3.56 -0.69 -18.46
CA LEU A 73 4.59 -0.43 -17.46
C LEU A 73 4.09 0.55 -16.39
N LYS A 74 3.38 1.61 -16.79
CA LYS A 74 2.74 2.55 -15.86
C LYS A 74 1.72 1.86 -14.95
N LEU A 75 0.89 0.98 -15.50
CA LEU A 75 -0.07 0.21 -14.71
C LEU A 75 0.62 -0.76 -13.74
N GLU A 76 1.66 -1.48 -14.20
CA GLU A 76 2.40 -2.39 -13.33
C GLU A 76 3.11 -1.66 -12.19
N ASN A 77 3.75 -0.53 -12.47
CA ASN A 77 4.36 0.31 -11.45
C ASN A 77 3.31 0.85 -10.48
N ALA A 78 2.16 1.32 -10.99
CA ALA A 78 1.07 1.79 -10.14
C ALA A 78 0.56 0.68 -9.20
N VAL A 79 0.39 -0.56 -9.68
CA VAL A 79 0.00 -1.69 -8.82
C VAL A 79 1.08 -2.02 -7.79
N ARG A 80 2.36 -2.02 -8.20
CA ARG A 80 3.49 -2.25 -7.29
C ARG A 80 3.58 -1.17 -6.20
N GLU A 81 3.29 0.08 -6.54
CA GLU A 81 3.31 1.20 -5.61
C GLU A 81 2.22 1.14 -4.54
N ILE A 82 1.07 0.50 -4.81
CA ILE A 82 -0.01 0.28 -3.83
C ILE A 82 0.53 -0.50 -2.62
N ASN A 83 1.53 -1.37 -2.82
CA ASN A 83 2.14 -2.20 -1.79
C ASN A 83 1.12 -3.11 -1.06
N ASP A 84 0.10 -3.54 -1.79
CA ASP A 84 -0.91 -4.50 -1.34
C ASP A 84 -0.70 -5.86 -2.06
N PRO A 85 -0.35 -6.93 -1.34
CA PRO A 85 -0.06 -8.23 -1.92
C PRO A 85 -1.26 -8.88 -2.63
N GLU A 86 -2.49 -8.63 -2.17
CA GLU A 86 -3.70 -9.20 -2.76
C GLU A 86 -3.97 -8.53 -4.10
N ILE A 87 -3.92 -7.20 -4.15
CA ILE A 87 -4.10 -6.43 -5.39
C ILE A 87 -3.03 -6.81 -6.41
N PHE A 88 -1.76 -6.94 -5.99
CA PHE A 88 -0.68 -7.38 -6.87
C PHE A 88 -0.90 -8.81 -7.40
N SER A 89 -1.35 -9.74 -6.54
CA SER A 89 -1.66 -11.12 -6.95
C SER A 89 -2.79 -11.16 -7.99
N GLN A 90 -3.85 -10.39 -7.79
CA GLN A 90 -4.96 -10.34 -8.75
C GLN A 90 -4.52 -9.72 -10.09
N TRP A 91 -3.67 -8.68 -10.05
CA TRP A 91 -3.06 -8.11 -11.25
C TRP A 91 -2.20 -9.12 -12.03
N GLN A 92 -1.40 -9.92 -11.32
CA GLN A 92 -0.60 -10.99 -11.94
C GLN A 92 -1.50 -12.04 -12.62
N LYS A 93 -2.60 -12.46 -11.99
CA LYS A 93 -3.56 -13.38 -12.61
C LYS A 93 -4.21 -12.78 -13.85
N PHE A 94 -4.61 -11.51 -13.80
CA PHE A 94 -5.19 -10.80 -14.92
C PHE A 94 -4.24 -10.73 -16.13
N THR A 95 -2.99 -10.31 -15.91
CA THR A 95 -1.97 -10.22 -16.96
C THR A 95 -1.53 -11.60 -17.50
N ALA A 96 -1.47 -12.62 -16.64
CA ALA A 96 -1.18 -13.99 -17.05
C ALA A 96 -2.28 -14.56 -17.95
N SER A 97 -3.55 -14.29 -17.66
CA SER A 97 -4.68 -14.81 -18.45
C SER A 97 -4.65 -14.37 -19.92
N GLN A 98 -4.20 -13.14 -20.20
CA GLN A 98 -4.02 -12.64 -21.56
C GLN A 98 -2.90 -13.39 -22.31
N THR A 99 -1.85 -13.82 -21.60
CA THR A 99 -0.72 -14.56 -22.20
C THR A 99 -1.15 -15.96 -22.63
N THR A 100 -2.00 -16.63 -21.85
CA THR A 100 -2.50 -17.98 -22.16
C THR A 100 -3.42 -17.98 -23.39
N ILE A 101 -4.29 -16.97 -23.52
CA ILE A 101 -5.17 -16.82 -24.69
C ILE A 101 -4.34 -16.58 -25.96
N ARG A 102 -3.35 -15.68 -25.91
CA ARG A 102 -2.45 -15.39 -27.05
C ARG A 102 -1.59 -16.59 -27.44
N ARG A 103 -1.22 -17.44 -26.47
CA ARG A 103 -0.46 -18.67 -26.71
C ARG A 103 -1.34 -19.79 -27.30
N LYS A 104 -2.63 -19.83 -26.94
CA LYS A 104 -3.60 -20.82 -27.45
C LYS A 104 -4.09 -20.46 -28.86
N TYR A 105 -4.17 -19.18 -29.20
CA TYR A 105 -4.56 -18.68 -30.52
C TYR A 105 -3.58 -17.59 -30.97
N PRO A 106 -2.48 -17.95 -31.66
CA PRO A 106 -1.55 -16.97 -32.20
C PRO A 106 -2.23 -16.10 -33.27
N PRO A 107 -1.78 -14.85 -33.50
CA PRO A 107 -2.39 -13.95 -34.48
C PRO A 107 -2.51 -14.56 -35.90
N GLU A 108 -1.57 -15.44 -36.25
CA GLU A 108 -1.52 -16.12 -37.54
C GLU A 108 -2.63 -17.16 -37.72
N SER A 109 -3.14 -17.77 -36.63
CA SER A 109 -4.25 -18.73 -36.74
C SER A 109 -5.59 -18.05 -37.03
N PHE A 110 -5.73 -16.76 -36.73
CA PHE A 110 -6.91 -15.98 -37.11
C PHE A 110 -6.92 -15.66 -38.62
N LEU A 111 -5.75 -15.45 -39.24
CA LEU A 111 -5.65 -15.18 -40.68
C LEU A 111 -6.05 -16.41 -41.53
N ILE A 112 -5.74 -17.62 -41.05
CA ILE A 112 -6.13 -18.87 -41.74
C ILE A 112 -7.66 -19.09 -41.73
N PHE A 113 -8.36 -18.57 -40.71
CA PHE A 113 -9.82 -18.74 -40.60
C PHE A 113 -10.61 -17.82 -41.56
N TYR A 114 -10.05 -16.67 -41.94
CA TYR A 114 -10.68 -15.70 -42.85
C TYR A 114 -10.27 -15.87 -44.33
N LEU A 115 -9.31 -16.75 -44.64
CA LEU A 115 -8.86 -17.05 -46.00
C LEU A 115 -9.45 -18.36 -46.56
N LYS A 116 -10.43 -18.95 -45.86
CA LYS A 116 -11.05 -20.23 -46.23
C LYS A 116 -12.47 -20.09 -46.82
N ASP A 117 -12.87 -18.88 -47.20
CA ASP A 117 -14.07 -18.62 -47.99
C ASP A 117 -13.69 -17.99 -49.34
#